data_AF-A0A4R7CQM7-F1
#
_entry.id   AF-A0A4R7CQM7-F1
#
_cell.length_a   1.000
_cell.length_b   1.000
_cell.length_c   1.000
_cell.angle_alpha   90.00
_cell.angle_beta   90.00
_cell.angle_gamma   90.00
#
_symmetry.space_group_name_H-M   'P 1'
#
loop_
_entity.id
_entity.type
_entity.pdbx_description
1 polymer ?
#
loop_
_entity_poly.entity_id
_entity_poly.type
_entity_poly.pdbx_seq_one_letter_code
_entity_poly.pdbx_strand_id
1 'polypeptide(L)'
;MNKIYLFTLLLSIFWLSSCTKTEGLEPLPQDKITVFKVVNLPDENVIYGAVDNQKNTITVYIPYYYSLLVIDPEIEVSNGAQIDGEIWPVLVEEKEKTYTVIAANGSKRTYTLIIESQNTPSFEAAWVSASTFSLRKAPFTSLVGIQGNFGHTNTAATGIILVNQETGERVTMPVLNSLKPDIQGFYVLINEGNIDAHRIPADTKAGIYDVEVRNLNHVYQLKEPLNIRYVQPNPHIPLAGVQVQKNADWKIGPALGTVFLNPKAAKVTLDNKDYPLTIKSHSRTELVITFPDDLPVGTFPNVNITFEFEGWNTVSKPTTFMVSAT
;
A
#
# COMPACT_ATOMS: atom_id res chain seq x y z
N MET A 1 21.60 0.41 122.76
CA MET A 1 21.09 1.39 121.77
C MET A 1 21.29 0.75 120.39
N ASN A 2 20.26 0.08 119.84
CA ASN A 2 19.29 0.56 118.80
C ASN A 2 19.96 0.88 117.45
N LYS A 3 19.49 0.48 116.25
CA LYS A 3 18.43 -0.43 115.74
C LYS A 3 18.65 -0.56 114.21
N ILE A 4 18.06 -1.60 113.61
CA ILE A 4 18.02 -2.01 112.19
C ILE A 4 17.02 -1.17 111.34
N TYR A 5 17.04 -1.35 109.99
CA TYR A 5 16.00 -1.11 108.92
C TYR A 5 16.21 0.16 108.04
N LEU A 6 15.89 0.29 106.73
CA LEU A 6 15.16 -0.46 105.68
C LEU A 6 15.03 0.46 104.42
N PHE A 7 15.05 -0.08 103.17
CA PHE A 7 14.36 0.34 101.90
C PHE A 7 14.18 1.88 101.59
N THR A 8 14.35 2.45 100.39
CA THR A 8 13.56 2.24 99.15
C THR A 8 14.00 3.26 98.06
N LEU A 9 14.11 2.80 96.81
CA LEU A 9 13.69 3.42 95.53
C LEU A 9 13.59 4.98 95.42
N LEU A 10 14.47 5.59 94.64
CA LEU A 10 14.19 6.88 93.97
C LEU A 10 14.54 6.79 92.47
N LEU A 11 13.66 6.13 91.73
CA LEU A 11 13.58 6.20 90.27
C LEU A 11 12.77 7.45 89.93
N SER A 12 13.41 8.53 89.48
CA SER A 12 12.70 9.70 88.95
C SER A 12 13.41 10.30 87.73
N ILE A 13 13.05 9.73 86.58
CA ILE A 13 12.55 10.46 85.42
C ILE A 13 13.52 11.49 84.81
N PHE A 14 14.40 11.00 83.92
CA PHE A 14 14.85 11.78 82.77
C PHE A 14 13.87 11.51 81.62
N TRP A 15 12.94 12.44 81.37
CA TRP A 15 12.15 12.44 80.14
C TRP A 15 13.10 12.72 78.96
N LEU A 16 13.50 11.64 78.27
CA LEU A 16 14.06 11.73 76.94
C LEU A 16 12.95 12.19 75.98
N SER A 17 12.86 13.49 75.73
CA SER A 17 12.13 14.01 74.57
C SER A 17 12.92 13.69 73.30
N SER A 18 12.84 12.43 72.86
CA SER A 18 13.24 12.04 71.51
C SER A 18 12.14 12.50 70.55
N CYS A 19 12.30 13.70 69.99
CA CYS A 19 11.58 14.10 68.79
C CYS A 19 12.12 13.28 67.63
N THR A 20 11.52 12.12 67.36
CA THR A 20 11.66 11.47 66.06
C THR A 20 10.82 12.28 65.08
N LYS A 21 11.45 13.23 64.37
CA LYS A 21 10.85 13.76 63.14
C LYS A 21 10.67 12.57 62.20
N THR A 22 9.45 12.09 62.08
CA THR A 22 9.06 11.16 61.01
C THR A 22 9.06 11.99 59.74
N GLU A 23 10.17 11.98 59.00
CA GLU A 23 10.16 12.51 57.64
C GLU A 23 9.23 11.63 56.81
N GLY A 24 8.10 12.20 56.40
CA GLY A 24 7.18 11.52 55.48
C GLY A 24 7.92 11.29 54.17
N LEU A 25 7.85 10.06 53.66
CA LEU A 25 8.37 9.74 52.33
C LEU A 25 7.77 10.70 51.31
N GLU A 26 8.60 11.28 50.44
CA GLU A 26 8.10 12.11 49.35
C GLU A 26 7.08 11.30 48.52
N PRO A 27 5.93 11.91 48.15
CA PRO A 27 4.96 11.23 47.31
C PRO A 27 5.63 10.82 46.00
N LEU A 28 5.45 9.56 45.60
CA LEU A 28 5.90 9.10 44.29
C LEU A 28 5.26 9.98 43.19
N PRO A 29 5.99 10.36 42.13
CA PRO A 29 5.41 11.14 41.06
C PRO A 29 4.23 10.39 40.43
N GLN A 30 3.06 11.04 40.41
CA GLN A 30 1.77 10.49 39.94
C GLN A 30 1.44 10.90 38.50
N ASP A 31 2.40 11.45 37.78
CA ASP A 31 2.27 11.95 36.41
C ASP A 31 2.89 10.97 35.39
N LYS A 32 2.99 9.68 35.74
CA LYS A 32 3.72 8.70 34.92
C LYS A 32 2.82 7.83 34.06
N ILE A 33 3.29 7.50 32.87
CA ILE A 33 2.84 6.32 32.12
C ILE A 33 3.41 5.08 32.79
N THR A 34 2.55 4.09 33.04
CA THR A 34 2.91 2.82 33.68
C THR A 34 2.96 1.68 32.67
N VAL A 35 2.09 1.70 31.66
CA VAL A 35 2.08 0.72 30.57
C VAL A 35 1.79 1.43 29.26
N PHE A 36 2.47 1.00 28.21
CA PHE A 36 2.12 1.31 26.83
C PHE A 36 2.09 -0.01 26.06
N LYS A 37 1.01 -0.26 25.31
CA LYS A 37 0.90 -1.45 24.45
C LYS A 37 0.26 -1.12 23.12
N VAL A 38 0.65 -1.84 22.08
CA VAL A 38 0.01 -1.84 20.75
C VAL A 38 -0.91 -3.05 20.68
N VAL A 39 -2.19 -2.84 20.39
CA VAL A 39 -3.24 -3.86 20.53
C VAL A 39 -3.88 -4.31 19.22
N ASN A 40 -3.55 -3.66 18.09
CA ASN A 40 -4.09 -4.01 16.77
C ASN A 40 -3.34 -5.18 16.10
N LEU A 41 -3.04 -6.24 16.86
CA LEU A 41 -2.35 -7.43 16.37
C LEU A 41 -3.29 -8.64 16.27
N PRO A 42 -2.98 -9.61 15.39
CA PRO A 42 -3.70 -10.89 15.33
C PRO A 42 -3.59 -11.67 16.65
N ASP A 43 -4.58 -12.54 16.88
CA ASP A 43 -4.61 -13.51 17.98
C ASP A 43 -4.45 -12.90 19.38
N GLU A 44 -4.99 -11.68 19.58
CA GLU A 44 -4.93 -10.95 20.86
C GLU A 44 -3.51 -10.67 21.37
N ASN A 45 -2.51 -10.76 20.49
CA ASN A 45 -1.14 -10.41 20.85
C ASN A 45 -1.03 -8.91 21.13
N VAL A 46 0.00 -8.54 21.89
CA VAL A 46 0.33 -7.13 22.16
C VAL A 46 1.83 -6.91 22.02
N ILE A 47 2.22 -5.74 21.52
CA ILE A 47 3.61 -5.27 21.59
C ILE A 47 3.69 -4.27 22.74
N TYR A 48 4.53 -4.56 23.73
CA TYR A 48 4.78 -3.63 24.82
C TYR A 48 5.80 -2.57 24.42
N GLY A 49 5.50 -1.30 24.74
CA GLY A 49 6.44 -0.20 24.66
C GLY A 49 7.33 -0.13 25.90
N ALA A 50 8.61 0.15 25.72
CA ALA A 50 9.53 0.47 26.79
C ALA A 50 9.31 1.92 27.25
N VAL A 51 8.77 2.09 28.44
CA VAL A 51 8.51 3.42 29.04
C VAL A 51 9.71 3.85 29.88
N ASP A 52 10.39 4.92 29.46
CA ASP A 52 11.46 5.57 30.22
C ASP A 52 10.92 6.85 30.87
N ASN A 53 10.61 6.75 32.17
CA ASN A 53 10.10 7.86 32.97
C ASN A 53 11.15 8.92 33.35
N GLN A 54 12.44 8.64 33.14
CA GLN A 54 13.51 9.62 33.37
C GLN A 54 13.71 10.50 32.13
N LYS A 55 13.67 9.89 30.95
CA LYS A 55 13.79 10.59 29.66
C LYS A 55 12.46 11.07 29.10
N ASN A 56 11.34 10.64 29.69
CA ASN A 56 9.99 10.85 29.18
C ASN A 56 9.85 10.36 27.72
N THR A 57 10.27 9.13 27.48
CA THR A 57 10.15 8.49 26.17
C THR A 57 9.43 7.16 26.26
N ILE A 58 8.73 6.80 25.19
CA ILE A 58 8.14 5.49 24.99
C ILE A 58 8.78 4.94 23.72
N THR A 59 9.47 3.80 23.81
CA THR A 59 10.07 3.17 22.62
C THR A 59 9.34 1.88 22.30
N VAL A 60 8.80 1.79 21.09
CA VAL A 60 8.07 0.61 20.63
C VAL A 60 8.83 -0.01 19.46
N TYR A 61 9.20 -1.27 19.59
CA TYR A 61 9.83 -2.03 18.52
C TYR A 61 8.75 -2.80 17.76
N ILE A 62 8.55 -2.48 16.48
CA ILE A 62 7.53 -3.13 15.65
C ILE A 62 8.18 -4.25 14.85
N PRO A 63 7.87 -5.52 15.13
CA PRO A 63 8.43 -6.62 14.37
C PRO A 63 7.96 -6.61 12.92
N TYR A 64 8.89 -6.86 11.99
CA TYR A 64 8.63 -6.79 10.55
C TYR A 64 7.51 -7.73 10.08
N TYR A 65 7.34 -8.88 10.75
CA TYR A 65 6.40 -9.92 10.31
C TYR A 65 4.93 -9.55 10.54
N TYR A 66 4.64 -8.52 11.35
CA TYR A 66 3.29 -7.96 11.46
C TYR A 66 2.97 -6.96 10.33
N SER A 67 3.99 -6.38 9.68
CA SER A 67 3.86 -5.36 8.64
C SER A 67 2.82 -4.28 8.93
N LEU A 68 2.82 -3.79 10.16
CA LEU A 68 1.95 -2.70 10.57
C LEU A 68 2.34 -1.42 9.85
N LEU A 69 1.35 -0.75 9.27
CA LEU A 69 1.47 0.64 8.80
C LEU A 69 0.97 1.63 9.86
N VAL A 70 0.14 1.14 10.78
CA VAL A 70 -0.49 1.91 11.86
C VAL A 70 -0.44 1.07 13.13
N ILE A 71 -0.20 1.70 14.27
CA ILE A 71 -0.36 1.10 15.61
C ILE A 71 -1.60 1.67 16.30
N ASP A 72 -2.27 0.84 17.08
CA ASP A 72 -3.36 1.25 17.98
C ASP A 72 -2.89 1.18 19.43
N PRO A 73 -2.58 2.33 20.07
CA PRO A 73 -2.03 2.35 21.42
C PRO A 73 -3.09 2.23 22.51
N GLU A 74 -2.76 1.47 23.56
CA GLU A 74 -3.44 1.53 24.85
C GLU A 74 -2.41 1.92 25.93
N ILE A 75 -2.77 2.92 26.75
CA ILE A 75 -1.85 3.57 27.69
C ILE A 75 -2.47 3.53 29.08
N GLU A 76 -1.75 2.93 30.03
CA GLU A 76 -2.07 3.02 31.44
C GLU A 76 -1.19 4.08 32.10
N VAL A 77 -1.77 4.80 33.05
CA VAL A 77 -1.10 5.87 33.79
C VAL A 77 -1.21 5.61 35.29
N SER A 78 -0.45 6.40 36.05
CA SER A 78 -0.48 6.38 37.52
C SER A 78 -1.90 6.56 38.07
N ASN A 79 -2.18 5.99 39.24
CA ASN A 79 -3.50 6.06 39.85
C ASN A 79 -3.98 7.52 40.02
N GLY A 80 -5.20 7.80 39.56
CA GLY A 80 -5.81 9.14 39.59
C GLY A 80 -5.29 10.10 38.50
N ALA A 81 -4.36 9.68 37.66
CA ALA A 81 -3.93 10.43 36.49
C ALA A 81 -4.77 10.10 35.26
N GLN A 82 -4.65 10.93 34.22
CA GLN A 82 -5.28 10.72 32.91
C GLN A 82 -4.37 11.19 31.78
N ILE A 83 -4.60 10.68 30.57
CA ILE A 83 -3.99 11.23 29.36
C ILE A 83 -4.76 12.48 28.92
N ASP A 84 -4.04 13.50 28.51
CA ASP A 84 -4.57 14.73 27.92
C ASP A 84 -5.05 14.44 26.49
N GLY A 85 -6.36 14.28 26.33
CA GLY A 85 -7.01 14.02 25.06
C GLY A 85 -7.20 12.54 24.72
N GLU A 86 -7.69 12.30 23.50
CA GLU A 86 -8.00 10.97 22.98
C GLU A 86 -6.77 10.29 22.37
N ILE A 87 -6.68 8.97 22.53
CA ILE A 87 -5.61 8.15 21.98
C ILE A 87 -6.04 7.66 20.61
N TRP A 88 -5.49 8.29 19.57
CA TRP A 88 -5.73 7.92 18.18
C TRP A 88 -4.69 6.92 17.65
N PRO A 89 -5.04 6.09 16.66
CA PRO A 89 -4.07 5.29 15.92
C PRO A 89 -2.94 6.16 15.35
N VAL A 90 -1.73 5.62 15.33
CA VAL A 90 -0.51 6.35 14.95
C VAL A 90 0.14 5.66 13.76
N LEU A 91 0.48 6.42 12.72
CA LEU A 91 1.27 5.89 11.60
C LEU A 91 2.63 5.41 12.10
N VAL A 92 3.09 4.26 11.64
CA VAL A 92 4.40 3.70 12.06
C VAL A 92 5.57 4.61 11.68
N GLU A 93 5.41 5.44 10.64
CA GLU A 93 6.40 6.43 10.21
C GLU A 93 6.35 7.77 10.97
N GLU A 94 5.33 7.99 11.82
CA GLU A 94 5.18 9.22 12.61
C GLU A 94 6.37 9.41 13.57
N LYS A 95 6.92 10.63 13.62
CA LYS A 95 8.13 10.94 14.41
C LYS A 95 7.87 11.92 15.55
N GLU A 96 6.76 12.64 15.54
CA GLU A 96 6.50 13.73 16.48
C GLU A 96 5.33 13.45 17.44
N LYS A 97 4.87 12.20 17.51
CA LYS A 97 3.76 11.83 18.39
C LYS A 97 4.17 11.95 19.86
N THR A 98 3.36 12.68 20.63
CA THR A 98 3.52 12.82 22.08
C THR A 98 2.25 12.44 22.85
N TYR A 99 2.42 12.05 24.12
CA TYR A 99 1.34 11.84 25.08
C TYR A 99 1.60 12.64 26.34
N THR A 100 0.61 13.40 26.82
CA THR A 100 0.73 14.16 28.06
C THR A 100 -0.11 13.51 29.16
N VAL A 101 0.50 13.20 30.30
CA VAL A 101 -0.18 12.73 31.50
C VAL A 101 -0.48 13.92 32.40
N ILE A 102 -1.72 14.01 32.89
CA ILE A 102 -2.15 14.97 33.91
C ILE A 102 -2.40 14.20 35.20
N ALA A 103 -1.59 14.44 36.22
CA ALA A 103 -1.78 13.86 37.55
C ALA A 103 -3.01 14.45 38.27
N ALA A 104 -3.50 13.76 39.30
CA ALA A 104 -4.61 14.25 40.13
C ALA A 104 -4.35 15.63 40.76
N ASN A 105 -3.08 15.97 41.03
CA ASN A 105 -2.68 17.28 41.55
C ASN A 105 -2.52 18.37 40.47
N GLY A 106 -2.82 18.06 39.20
CA GLY A 106 -2.71 18.96 38.06
C GLY A 106 -1.33 19.04 37.41
N SER A 107 -0.31 18.38 37.97
CA SER A 107 1.04 18.33 37.36
C SER A 107 0.98 17.61 36.02
N LYS A 108 1.75 18.10 35.04
CA LYS A 108 1.78 17.54 33.68
C LYS A 108 3.15 16.97 33.34
N ARG A 109 3.17 15.85 32.61
CA ARG A 109 4.37 15.25 32.03
C ARG A 109 4.10 14.81 30.61
N THR A 110 4.96 15.19 29.68
CA THR A 110 4.82 14.85 28.26
C THR A 110 5.88 13.83 27.85
N TYR A 111 5.44 12.77 27.19
CA TYR A 111 6.26 11.69 26.66
C TYR A 111 6.33 11.76 25.15
N THR A 112 7.52 11.52 24.59
CA THR A 112 7.71 11.33 23.15
C THR A 112 7.62 9.85 22.79
N LEU A 113 6.80 9.51 21.80
CA LEU A 113 6.71 8.17 21.25
C LEU A 113 7.77 7.99 20.15
N ILE A 114 8.57 6.95 20.29
CA ILE A 114 9.60 6.54 19.32
C ILE A 114 9.19 5.17 18.80
N ILE A 115 8.86 5.10 17.51
CA ILE A 115 8.52 3.85 16.82
C ILE A 115 9.73 3.38 16.03
N GLU A 116 10.24 2.22 16.41
CA GLU A 116 11.37 1.54 15.78
C GLU A 116 10.87 0.33 14.99
N SER A 117 10.62 0.54 13.70
CA SER A 117 10.27 -0.55 12.79
C SER A 117 11.46 -1.46 12.58
N GLN A 118 11.32 -2.72 12.97
CA GLN A 118 12.29 -3.74 12.62
C GLN A 118 12.16 -4.07 11.13
N ASN A 119 13.26 -4.51 10.55
CA ASN A 119 13.32 -4.97 9.16
C ASN A 119 13.72 -6.44 9.13
N THR A 120 13.45 -7.10 7.99
CA THR A 120 14.11 -8.38 7.72
C THR A 120 15.64 -8.17 7.71
N PRO A 121 16.45 -9.13 8.19
CA PRO A 121 17.91 -8.97 8.18
C PRO A 121 18.50 -8.74 6.79
N SER A 122 17.88 -9.32 5.77
CA SER A 122 18.17 -9.12 4.35
C SER A 122 16.88 -9.21 3.55
N PHE A 123 16.90 -8.69 2.34
CA PHE A 123 15.84 -8.86 1.37
C PHE A 123 16.45 -9.24 0.01
N GLU A 124 15.96 -10.35 -0.54
CA GLU A 124 16.29 -10.84 -1.87
C GLU A 124 15.00 -11.18 -2.60
N ALA A 125 14.96 -10.87 -3.89
CA ALA A 125 13.84 -11.16 -4.75
C ALA A 125 14.31 -11.60 -6.14
N ALA A 126 13.47 -12.37 -6.82
CA ALA A 126 13.67 -12.82 -8.18
C ALA A 126 12.32 -12.92 -8.90
N TRP A 127 12.34 -12.97 -10.23
CA TRP A 127 11.15 -13.37 -10.97
C TRP A 127 10.78 -14.82 -10.65
N VAL A 128 9.49 -15.10 -10.53
CA VAL A 128 8.97 -16.49 -10.48
C VAL A 128 9.34 -17.23 -11.78
N SER A 129 9.48 -16.51 -12.90
CA SER A 129 9.98 -17.05 -14.16
C SER A 129 10.85 -16.04 -14.89
N ALA A 130 12.14 -16.37 -15.04
CA ALA A 130 13.12 -15.55 -15.75
C ALA A 130 13.22 -15.88 -17.25
N SER A 131 12.23 -16.58 -17.82
CA SER A 131 12.25 -16.89 -19.25
C SER A 131 12.10 -15.62 -20.10
N THR A 132 12.72 -15.58 -21.27
CA THR A 132 12.60 -14.44 -22.21
C THR A 132 11.16 -14.18 -22.63
N PHE A 133 10.32 -15.23 -22.68
CA PHE A 133 8.89 -15.09 -22.95
C PHE A 133 8.15 -14.42 -21.78
N SER A 134 8.44 -14.84 -20.54
CA SER A 134 7.85 -14.26 -19.34
C SER A 134 8.22 -12.78 -19.20
N LEU A 135 9.49 -12.44 -19.40
CA LEU A 135 10.03 -11.09 -19.21
C LEU A 135 9.82 -10.16 -20.41
N ARG A 136 9.07 -10.59 -21.43
CA ARG A 136 8.69 -9.78 -22.58
C ARG A 136 7.21 -9.43 -22.49
N LYS A 137 6.92 -8.22 -22.01
CA LYS A 137 5.56 -7.73 -21.75
C LYS A 137 5.19 -6.59 -22.69
N ALA A 138 3.90 -6.31 -22.77
CA ALA A 138 3.37 -5.10 -23.36
C ALA A 138 2.81 -4.21 -22.23
N PRO A 139 2.70 -2.89 -22.45
CA PRO A 139 1.90 -2.05 -21.57
C PRO A 139 0.48 -2.61 -21.43
N PHE A 140 -0.17 -2.34 -20.31
CA PHE A 140 -1.52 -2.85 -20.03
C PHE A 140 -1.63 -4.39 -19.99
N THR A 141 -0.53 -5.09 -19.64
CA THR A 141 -0.53 -6.51 -19.27
C THR A 141 -0.17 -6.70 -17.79
N SER A 142 -0.51 -7.86 -17.23
CA SER A 142 -0.06 -8.23 -15.88
C SER A 142 1.46 -8.47 -15.85
N LEU A 143 2.08 -7.99 -14.77
CA LEU A 143 3.49 -8.27 -14.48
C LEU A 143 3.71 -9.78 -14.23
N VAL A 144 4.93 -10.25 -14.44
CA VAL A 144 5.34 -11.57 -13.95
C VAL A 144 5.39 -11.54 -12.42
N GLY A 145 5.04 -12.65 -11.77
CA GLY A 145 5.18 -12.77 -10.32
C GLY A 145 6.62 -12.60 -9.86
N ILE A 146 6.79 -12.07 -8.66
CA ILE A 146 8.08 -11.89 -7.99
C ILE A 146 8.07 -12.78 -6.76
N GLN A 147 9.12 -13.59 -6.57
CA GLN A 147 9.33 -14.40 -5.38
C GLN A 147 10.47 -13.83 -4.54
N GLY A 148 10.40 -13.98 -3.22
CA GLY A 148 11.45 -13.47 -2.33
C GLY A 148 11.20 -13.79 -0.86
N ASN A 149 12.10 -13.37 0.01
CA ASN A 149 12.01 -13.55 1.46
C ASN A 149 11.28 -12.36 2.13
N PHE A 150 10.09 -12.01 1.64
CA PHE A 150 9.32 -10.82 2.09
C PHE A 150 9.05 -10.82 3.60
N GLY A 151 8.80 -12.00 4.20
CA GLY A 151 8.66 -12.17 5.65
C GLY A 151 7.31 -11.72 6.21
N HIS A 152 6.33 -11.42 5.35
CA HIS A 152 4.97 -10.99 5.70
C HIS A 152 4.02 -11.13 4.51
N THR A 153 2.73 -10.84 4.71
CA THR A 153 1.68 -10.94 3.66
C THR A 153 0.99 -9.62 3.34
N ASN A 154 1.38 -8.50 3.98
CA ASN A 154 0.83 -7.18 3.66
C ASN A 154 1.40 -6.63 2.34
N THR A 155 0.58 -6.56 1.29
CA THR A 155 0.99 -6.04 -0.03
C THR A 155 1.24 -4.53 -0.02
N ALA A 156 0.58 -3.77 0.86
CA ALA A 156 0.78 -2.32 0.97
C ALA A 156 2.18 -1.96 1.51
N ALA A 157 2.88 -2.91 2.14
CA ALA A 157 4.28 -2.77 2.56
C ALA A 157 5.28 -3.10 1.42
N THR A 158 4.79 -3.39 0.21
CA THR A 158 5.61 -3.66 -0.98
C THR A 158 5.47 -2.58 -2.03
N GLY A 159 6.44 -2.51 -2.96
CA GLY A 159 6.34 -1.62 -4.12
C GLY A 159 7.21 -2.11 -5.27
N ILE A 160 6.86 -1.72 -6.50
CA ILE A 160 7.64 -2.06 -7.69
C ILE A 160 7.87 -0.80 -8.51
N ILE A 161 9.11 -0.54 -8.91
CA ILE A 161 9.48 0.57 -9.79
C ILE A 161 10.24 -0.01 -10.98
N LEU A 162 9.78 0.34 -12.19
CA LEU A 162 10.50 0.05 -13.42
C LEU A 162 11.38 1.25 -13.75
N VAL A 163 12.66 1.03 -14.01
CA VAL A 163 13.62 2.08 -14.38
C VAL A 163 14.09 1.81 -15.80
N ASN A 164 13.74 2.68 -16.74
CA ASN A 164 14.15 2.53 -18.13
C ASN A 164 15.68 2.65 -18.23
N GLN A 165 16.35 1.64 -18.77
CA GLN A 165 17.82 1.57 -18.81
C GLN A 165 18.43 2.63 -19.74
N GLU A 166 17.70 3.09 -20.75
CA GLU A 166 18.18 4.08 -21.71
C GLU A 166 17.92 5.52 -21.22
N THR A 167 16.73 5.79 -20.70
CA THR A 167 16.30 7.16 -20.37
C THR A 167 16.39 7.50 -18.88
N GLY A 168 16.51 6.50 -18.01
CA GLY A 168 16.39 6.66 -16.56
C GLY A 168 14.96 6.96 -16.07
N GLU A 169 13.97 6.95 -16.97
CA GLU A 169 12.57 7.19 -16.62
C GLU A 169 12.07 6.14 -15.63
N ARG A 170 11.49 6.60 -14.51
CA ARG A 170 10.98 5.75 -13.43
C ARG A 170 9.46 5.64 -13.53
N VAL A 171 8.96 4.41 -13.63
CA VAL A 171 7.54 4.09 -13.69
C VAL A 171 7.16 3.33 -12.43
N THR A 172 6.34 3.95 -11.58
CA THR A 172 5.77 3.28 -10.40
C THR A 172 4.67 2.32 -10.86
N MET A 173 4.83 1.04 -10.54
CA MET A 173 3.79 0.05 -10.76
C MET A 173 2.70 0.20 -9.71
N PRO A 174 1.43 -0.06 -10.05
CA PRO A 174 0.40 -0.27 -9.05
C PRO A 174 0.78 -1.43 -8.11
N VAL A 175 0.40 -1.33 -6.85
CA VAL A 175 0.61 -2.38 -5.85
C VAL A 175 -0.11 -3.66 -6.30
N LEU A 176 0.59 -4.79 -6.29
CA LEU A 176 0.00 -6.08 -6.62
C LEU A 176 -0.91 -6.56 -5.47
N ASN A 177 -1.99 -7.28 -5.77
CA ASN A 177 -3.04 -7.56 -4.81
C ASN A 177 -2.85 -8.83 -3.96
N SER A 178 -1.79 -9.60 -4.18
CA SER A 178 -1.57 -10.85 -3.46
C SER A 178 -0.09 -11.06 -3.13
N LEU A 179 0.19 -11.29 -1.84
CA LEU A 179 1.50 -11.68 -1.31
C LEU A 179 1.29 -12.86 -0.35
N LYS A 180 1.77 -14.05 -0.73
CA LYS A 180 1.51 -15.28 0.03
C LYS A 180 2.75 -16.16 0.15
N PRO A 181 2.90 -16.91 1.25
CA PRO A 181 3.94 -17.91 1.34
C PRO A 181 3.70 -19.03 0.32
N ASP A 182 4.78 -19.54 -0.25
CA ASP A 182 4.84 -20.73 -1.09
C ASP A 182 5.32 -21.93 -0.23
N ILE A 183 5.06 -23.15 -0.74
CA ILE A 183 5.47 -24.43 -0.14
C ILE A 183 6.97 -24.58 0.13
N GLN A 184 7.83 -23.77 -0.50
CA GLN A 184 9.29 -23.75 -0.31
C GLN A 184 9.74 -22.70 0.73
N GLY A 185 8.82 -21.99 1.37
CA GLY A 185 9.13 -20.98 2.38
C GLY A 185 9.50 -19.60 1.81
N PHE A 186 9.44 -19.42 0.49
CA PHE A 186 9.44 -18.09 -0.12
C PHE A 186 8.06 -17.46 -0.05
N TYR A 187 7.98 -16.17 -0.34
CA TYR A 187 6.73 -15.48 -0.59
C TYR A 187 6.64 -15.09 -2.06
N VAL A 188 5.42 -15.14 -2.61
CA VAL A 188 5.14 -14.80 -4.00
C VAL A 188 4.21 -13.60 -4.05
N LEU A 189 4.71 -12.51 -4.63
CA LEU A 189 3.98 -11.28 -4.94
C LEU A 189 3.45 -11.35 -6.38
N ILE A 190 2.13 -11.40 -6.54
CA ILE A 190 1.45 -11.54 -7.83
C ILE A 190 0.17 -10.71 -7.89
N ASN A 191 -0.31 -10.48 -9.11
CA ASN A 191 -1.70 -10.09 -9.33
C ASN A 191 -2.56 -11.36 -9.48
N GLU A 192 -3.54 -11.55 -8.59
CA GLU A 192 -4.56 -12.58 -8.71
C GLU A 192 -5.82 -12.02 -9.38
N GLY A 193 -6.35 -12.79 -10.33
CA GLY A 193 -7.47 -12.37 -11.17
C GLY A 193 -7.06 -11.49 -12.35
N ASN A 194 -8.05 -10.89 -13.00
CA ASN A 194 -7.85 -10.08 -14.19
C ASN A 194 -8.27 -8.62 -13.95
N ILE A 195 -7.55 -7.94 -13.06
CA ILE A 195 -7.86 -6.57 -12.63
C ILE A 195 -6.92 -5.58 -13.33
N ASP A 196 -7.51 -4.67 -14.11
CA ASP A 196 -6.79 -3.64 -14.88
C ASP A 196 -5.91 -2.74 -14.00
N ALA A 197 -6.36 -2.44 -12.78
CA ALA A 197 -5.68 -1.56 -11.83
C ALA A 197 -4.29 -2.06 -11.37
N HIS A 198 -3.96 -3.34 -11.58
CA HIS A 198 -2.68 -3.94 -11.18
C HIS A 198 -1.78 -4.31 -12.36
N ARG A 199 -2.11 -3.81 -13.56
CA ARG A 199 -1.32 -4.03 -14.77
C ARG A 199 -0.20 -3.01 -14.90
N ILE A 200 0.76 -3.32 -15.77
CA ILE A 200 1.77 -2.35 -16.22
C ILE A 200 1.04 -1.11 -16.76
N PRO A 201 1.35 0.10 -16.27
CA PRO A 201 0.69 1.32 -16.72
C PRO A 201 0.67 1.44 -18.25
N ALA A 202 -0.49 1.81 -18.81
CA ALA A 202 -0.69 1.79 -20.26
C ALA A 202 0.15 2.83 -21.03
N ASP A 203 0.63 3.85 -20.34
CA ASP A 203 1.54 4.89 -20.82
C ASP A 203 3.03 4.48 -20.75
N THR A 204 3.35 3.34 -20.12
CA THR A 204 4.71 2.79 -20.10
C THR A 204 5.25 2.68 -21.53
N LYS A 205 6.42 3.27 -21.77
CA LYS A 205 7.07 3.26 -23.09
C LYS A 205 7.71 1.89 -23.35
N ALA A 206 7.89 1.57 -24.62
CA ALA A 206 8.72 0.42 -24.99
C ALA A 206 10.18 0.67 -24.56
N GLY A 207 10.86 -0.35 -24.08
CA GLY A 207 12.22 -0.25 -23.58
C GLY A 207 12.62 -1.46 -22.72
N ILE A 208 13.88 -1.48 -22.29
CA ILE A 208 14.39 -2.43 -21.31
C ILE A 208 14.43 -1.73 -19.95
N TYR A 209 13.92 -2.39 -18.93
CA TYR A 209 13.72 -1.83 -17.60
C TYR A 209 14.42 -2.66 -16.54
N ASP A 210 15.24 -2.01 -15.72
CA ASP A 210 15.60 -2.55 -14.41
C ASP A 210 14.36 -2.53 -13.51
N VAL A 211 14.26 -3.51 -12.61
CA VAL A 211 13.09 -3.65 -11.73
C VAL A 211 13.55 -3.58 -10.28
N GLU A 212 13.18 -2.49 -9.62
CA GLU A 212 13.36 -2.31 -8.18
C GLU A 212 12.12 -2.82 -7.45
N VAL A 213 12.33 -3.68 -6.47
CA VAL A 213 11.30 -4.20 -5.56
C VAL A 213 11.56 -3.63 -4.19
N ARG A 214 10.53 -3.00 -3.62
CA ARG A 214 10.53 -2.50 -2.25
C ARG A 214 9.83 -3.49 -1.34
N ASN A 215 10.41 -3.70 -0.16
CA ASN A 215 9.82 -4.47 0.92
C ASN A 215 10.21 -3.81 2.24
N LEU A 216 9.24 -3.19 2.93
CA LEU A 216 9.52 -2.34 4.09
C LEU A 216 10.60 -1.30 3.74
N ASN A 217 11.71 -1.26 4.49
CA ASN A 217 12.80 -0.30 4.25
C ASN A 217 13.85 -0.80 3.24
N HIS A 218 13.68 -2.00 2.68
CA HIS A 218 14.59 -2.56 1.68
C HIS A 218 14.18 -2.17 0.27
N VAL A 219 15.19 -1.96 -0.57
CA VAL A 219 15.04 -1.86 -2.03
C VAL A 219 16.00 -2.86 -2.64
N TYR A 220 15.49 -3.78 -3.46
CA TYR A 220 16.27 -4.79 -4.15
C TYR A 220 16.04 -4.69 -5.66
N GLN A 221 17.13 -4.61 -6.43
CA GLN A 221 17.05 -4.65 -7.89
C GLN A 221 17.11 -6.10 -8.37
N LEU A 222 16.09 -6.53 -9.12
CA LEU A 222 16.08 -7.86 -9.74
C LEU A 222 17.23 -8.00 -10.75
N LYS A 223 17.78 -9.21 -10.86
CA LYS A 223 18.93 -9.49 -11.74
C LYS A 223 18.57 -9.40 -13.21
N GLU A 224 17.42 -9.94 -13.60
CA GLU A 224 16.97 -9.93 -14.99
C GLU A 224 16.04 -8.74 -15.27
N PRO A 225 16.31 -7.96 -16.33
CA PRO A 225 15.46 -6.82 -16.68
C PRO A 225 14.15 -7.25 -17.34
N LEU A 226 13.17 -6.36 -17.31
CA LEU A 226 11.90 -6.49 -18.01
C LEU A 226 11.97 -5.81 -19.37
N ASN A 227 11.59 -6.51 -20.44
CA ASN A 227 11.49 -5.95 -21.78
C ASN A 227 10.03 -5.57 -22.07
N ILE A 228 9.74 -4.27 -22.11
CA ILE A 228 8.45 -3.74 -22.53
C ILE A 228 8.51 -3.45 -24.04
N ARG A 229 7.56 -4.00 -24.79
CA ARG A 229 7.40 -3.71 -26.22
C ARG A 229 5.95 -3.40 -26.55
N TYR A 230 5.77 -2.53 -27.53
CA TYR A 230 4.48 -2.41 -28.18
C TYR A 230 4.18 -3.66 -29.01
N VAL A 231 2.91 -4.02 -29.03
CA VAL A 231 2.33 -5.04 -29.91
C VAL A 231 1.25 -4.39 -30.75
N GLN A 232 0.81 -5.06 -31.81
CA GLN A 232 -0.23 -4.56 -32.73
C GLN A 232 -1.41 -3.98 -31.94
N PRO A 233 -1.68 -2.66 -32.05
CA PRO A 233 -2.87 -2.05 -31.49
C PRO A 233 -4.10 -2.79 -31.99
N ASN A 234 -5.01 -3.11 -31.08
CA ASN A 234 -6.10 -4.02 -31.37
C ASN A 234 -7.37 -3.55 -30.66
N PRO A 235 -8.28 -2.82 -31.32
CA PRO A 235 -9.55 -2.43 -30.71
C PRO A 235 -10.38 -3.63 -30.26
N HIS A 236 -10.95 -3.56 -29.05
CA HIS A 236 -11.86 -4.58 -28.56
C HIS A 236 -13.26 -4.34 -29.13
N ILE A 237 -13.64 -5.18 -30.10
CA ILE A 237 -14.98 -5.17 -30.70
C ILE A 237 -15.69 -6.47 -30.26
N PRO A 238 -16.83 -6.38 -29.54
CA PRO A 238 -17.59 -7.55 -29.12
C PRO A 238 -18.08 -8.37 -30.31
N LEU A 239 -17.94 -9.70 -30.20
CA LEU A 239 -18.47 -10.64 -31.19
C LEU A 239 -20.01 -10.69 -31.17
N ALA A 240 -20.63 -10.42 -30.03
CA ALA A 240 -22.08 -10.38 -29.87
C ALA A 240 -22.75 -9.21 -30.64
N GLY A 241 -21.94 -8.30 -31.19
CA GLY A 241 -22.38 -7.14 -31.93
C GLY A 241 -22.13 -5.82 -31.20
N VAL A 242 -22.23 -4.74 -31.96
CA VAL A 242 -22.11 -3.37 -31.48
C VAL A 242 -23.42 -2.65 -31.74
N GLN A 243 -23.99 -2.04 -30.71
CA GLN A 243 -25.12 -1.12 -30.84
C GLN A 243 -24.61 0.31 -30.86
N VAL A 244 -25.00 1.07 -31.88
CA VAL A 244 -24.61 2.46 -32.03
C VAL A 244 -25.82 3.30 -32.43
N GLN A 245 -25.84 4.53 -31.94
CA GLN A 245 -26.78 5.55 -32.39
C GLN A 245 -26.08 6.41 -33.44
N LYS A 246 -26.84 6.88 -34.44
CA LYS A 246 -26.34 7.93 -35.35
C LYS A 246 -25.81 9.11 -34.55
N ASN A 247 -24.66 9.64 -34.98
CA ASN A 247 -24.03 10.83 -34.40
C ASN A 247 -23.63 10.72 -32.92
N ALA A 248 -23.75 9.53 -32.33
CA ALA A 248 -23.25 9.27 -30.98
C ALA A 248 -21.77 8.94 -31.01
N ASP A 249 -21.11 9.29 -29.91
CA ASP A 249 -19.73 8.91 -29.68
C ASP A 249 -19.66 7.48 -29.18
N TRP A 250 -18.84 6.68 -29.86
CA TRP A 250 -18.54 5.33 -29.46
C TRP A 250 -17.15 5.26 -28.84
N LYS A 251 -17.12 4.84 -27.58
CA LYS A 251 -15.90 4.61 -26.81
C LYS A 251 -15.47 3.17 -26.95
N ILE A 252 -14.23 2.96 -27.38
CA ILE A 252 -13.66 1.65 -27.63
C ILE A 252 -12.41 1.49 -26.77
N GLY A 253 -12.33 0.40 -26.00
CA GLY A 253 -11.11 0.00 -25.30
C GLY A 253 -10.22 -0.90 -26.16
N PRO A 254 -8.92 -1.03 -25.86
CA PRO A 254 -8.06 -2.00 -26.52
C PRO A 254 -8.39 -3.41 -26.05
N ALA A 255 -8.07 -4.40 -26.88
CA ALA A 255 -8.04 -5.79 -26.48
C ALA A 255 -6.94 -6.01 -25.43
N LEU A 256 -7.13 -7.03 -24.58
CA LEU A 256 -6.20 -7.36 -23.51
C LEU A 256 -4.76 -7.46 -24.01
N GLY A 257 -3.86 -6.79 -23.30
CA GLY A 257 -2.43 -6.75 -23.60
C GLY A 257 -2.03 -5.93 -24.83
N THR A 258 -2.91 -5.04 -25.28
CA THR A 258 -2.61 -4.04 -26.30
C THR A 258 -2.95 -2.64 -25.80
N VAL A 259 -2.41 -1.62 -26.47
CA VAL A 259 -2.72 -0.21 -26.24
C VAL A 259 -2.90 0.48 -27.59
N PHE A 260 -3.59 1.61 -27.62
CA PHE A 260 -3.66 2.42 -28.83
C PHE A 260 -2.39 3.24 -29.04
N LEU A 261 -1.90 3.22 -30.28
CA LEU A 261 -0.71 3.93 -30.74
C LEU A 261 -1.08 4.66 -32.03
N ASN A 262 -1.13 5.98 -32.01
CA ASN A 262 -1.29 6.84 -33.20
C ASN A 262 -2.36 6.33 -34.20
N PRO A 263 -3.64 6.24 -33.80
CA PRO A 263 -4.72 5.86 -34.72
C PRO A 263 -4.80 6.88 -35.87
N LYS A 264 -4.86 6.39 -37.11
CA LYS A 264 -4.88 7.21 -38.33
C LYS A 264 -6.27 7.29 -38.95
N ALA A 265 -6.93 6.16 -39.07
CA ALA A 265 -8.23 6.06 -39.71
C ALA A 265 -9.04 4.90 -39.13
N ALA A 266 -10.36 5.03 -39.18
CA ALA A 266 -11.27 3.94 -38.95
C ALA A 266 -12.41 4.02 -39.98
N LYS A 267 -12.95 2.87 -40.39
CA LYS A 267 -14.10 2.82 -41.30
C LYS A 267 -14.94 1.57 -41.03
N VAL A 268 -16.22 1.66 -41.37
CA VAL A 268 -17.11 0.49 -41.44
C VAL A 268 -17.49 0.22 -42.89
N THR A 269 -17.42 -1.03 -43.32
CA THR A 269 -17.82 -1.43 -44.67
C THR A 269 -19.17 -2.15 -44.60
N LEU A 270 -20.20 -1.55 -45.22
CA LEU A 270 -21.56 -2.09 -45.32
C LEU A 270 -21.94 -2.19 -46.79
N ASP A 271 -22.41 -3.36 -47.23
CA ASP A 271 -22.84 -3.62 -48.63
C ASP A 271 -21.82 -3.14 -49.69
N ASN A 272 -20.53 -3.41 -49.44
CA ASN A 272 -19.39 -2.97 -50.26
C ASN A 272 -19.19 -1.45 -50.37
N LYS A 273 -19.89 -0.65 -49.54
CA LYS A 273 -19.64 0.78 -49.37
C LYS A 273 -18.87 1.02 -48.06
N ASP A 274 -17.81 1.81 -48.16
CA ASP A 274 -17.02 2.27 -47.01
C ASP A 274 -17.62 3.54 -46.42
N TYR A 275 -17.76 3.56 -45.10
CA TYR A 275 -18.20 4.70 -44.31
C TYR A 275 -17.06 5.10 -43.37
N PRO A 276 -16.39 6.24 -43.59
CA PRO A 276 -15.30 6.68 -42.73
C PRO A 276 -15.84 7.06 -41.34
N LEU A 277 -15.14 6.63 -40.31
CA LEU A 277 -15.44 6.97 -38.92
C LEU A 277 -14.49 8.09 -38.49
N THR A 278 -15.04 9.11 -37.85
CA THR A 278 -14.24 10.25 -37.36
C THR A 278 -13.63 9.89 -36.02
N ILE A 279 -12.30 9.89 -35.92
CA ILE A 279 -11.60 9.76 -34.63
C ILE A 279 -11.61 11.13 -33.95
N LYS A 280 -12.38 11.28 -32.87
CA LYS A 280 -12.47 12.54 -32.11
C LYS A 280 -11.29 12.70 -31.16
N SER A 281 -10.93 11.63 -30.46
CA SER A 281 -9.83 11.63 -29.50
C SER A 281 -9.34 10.20 -29.25
N HIS A 282 -8.15 10.09 -28.67
CA HIS A 282 -7.63 8.82 -28.20
C HIS A 282 -6.69 9.01 -26.99
N SER A 283 -6.62 7.99 -26.17
CA SER A 283 -5.60 7.74 -25.16
C SER A 283 -4.99 6.35 -25.39
N ARG A 284 -4.13 5.88 -24.49
CA ARG A 284 -3.59 4.51 -24.56
C ARG A 284 -4.67 3.43 -24.39
N THR A 285 -5.77 3.74 -23.73
CA THR A 285 -6.82 2.78 -23.32
C THR A 285 -8.23 3.14 -23.79
N GLU A 286 -8.42 4.26 -24.48
CA GLU A 286 -9.71 4.66 -25.02
C GLU A 286 -9.53 5.28 -26.41
N LEU A 287 -10.37 4.87 -27.36
CA LEU A 287 -10.54 5.50 -28.65
C LEU A 287 -11.99 6.00 -28.73
N VAL A 288 -12.17 7.29 -29.02
CA VAL A 288 -13.50 7.89 -29.19
C VAL A 288 -13.72 8.17 -30.66
N ILE A 289 -14.72 7.52 -31.24
CA ILE A 289 -15.07 7.68 -32.65
C ILE A 289 -16.54 8.06 -32.83
N THR A 290 -16.83 8.77 -33.92
CA THR A 290 -18.18 9.17 -34.29
C THR A 290 -18.52 8.63 -35.67
N PHE A 291 -19.77 8.19 -35.83
CA PHE A 291 -20.31 7.70 -37.08
C PHE A 291 -20.79 8.84 -37.99
N PRO A 292 -20.70 8.67 -39.32
CA PRO A 292 -21.23 9.66 -40.25
C PRO A 292 -22.77 9.66 -40.27
N ASP A 293 -23.36 10.81 -40.59
CA ASP A 293 -24.82 11.00 -40.67
C ASP A 293 -25.50 10.07 -41.69
N ASP A 294 -24.79 9.76 -42.79
CA ASP A 294 -25.29 8.97 -43.91
C ASP A 294 -25.21 7.45 -43.67
N LEU A 295 -24.74 7.02 -42.49
CA LEU A 295 -24.71 5.62 -42.11
C LEU A 295 -26.13 5.02 -42.14
N PRO A 296 -26.39 3.88 -42.82
CA PRO A 296 -27.70 3.26 -42.84
C PRO A 296 -28.18 2.82 -41.44
N VAL A 297 -29.47 2.99 -41.15
CA VAL A 297 -30.12 2.46 -39.94
C VAL A 297 -30.52 1.01 -40.19
N GLY A 298 -30.32 0.13 -39.20
CA GLY A 298 -30.71 -1.27 -39.29
C GLY A 298 -29.75 -2.21 -38.56
N THR A 299 -29.95 -3.50 -38.77
CA THR A 299 -29.07 -4.57 -38.27
C THR A 299 -28.34 -5.19 -39.44
N PHE A 300 -27.01 -5.09 -39.41
CA PHE A 300 -26.12 -5.54 -40.47
C PHE A 300 -25.23 -6.67 -39.94
N PRO A 301 -25.46 -7.93 -40.33
CA PRO A 301 -24.57 -9.02 -39.98
C PRO A 301 -23.28 -8.99 -40.82
N ASN A 302 -22.20 -9.59 -40.31
CA ASN A 302 -20.93 -9.77 -41.04
C ASN A 302 -20.25 -8.47 -41.50
N VAL A 303 -20.37 -7.43 -40.70
CA VAL A 303 -19.78 -6.12 -40.97
C VAL A 303 -18.32 -6.11 -40.54
N ASN A 304 -17.45 -5.57 -41.39
CA ASN A 304 -16.06 -5.34 -41.05
C ASN A 304 -15.87 -3.89 -40.62
N ILE A 305 -15.41 -3.72 -39.39
CA ILE A 305 -14.87 -2.44 -38.90
C ILE A 305 -13.36 -2.53 -39.02
N THR A 306 -12.77 -1.60 -39.76
CA THR A 306 -11.32 -1.57 -39.98
C THR A 306 -10.69 -0.37 -39.29
N PHE A 307 -9.48 -0.57 -38.77
CA PHE A 307 -8.72 0.43 -38.04
C PHE A 307 -7.28 0.45 -38.56
N GLU A 308 -6.76 1.64 -38.78
CA GLU A 308 -5.39 1.88 -39.20
C GLU A 308 -4.65 2.64 -38.11
N PHE A 309 -3.43 2.19 -37.83
CA PHE A 309 -2.53 2.79 -36.85
C PHE A 309 -1.18 3.03 -37.52
N GLU A 310 -0.52 4.12 -37.16
CA GLU A 310 0.75 4.50 -37.79
C GLU A 310 1.84 3.46 -37.55
N GLY A 311 2.44 2.96 -38.64
CA GLY A 311 3.52 1.96 -38.58
C GLY A 311 3.05 0.53 -38.24
N TRP A 312 1.73 0.27 -38.25
CA TRP A 312 1.16 -1.03 -37.95
C TRP A 312 0.28 -1.56 -39.09
N ASN A 313 -0.03 -2.86 -39.05
CA ASN A 313 -0.94 -3.46 -40.00
C ASN A 313 -2.38 -2.98 -39.74
N THR A 314 -3.18 -2.91 -40.81
CA THR A 314 -4.62 -2.68 -40.71
C THR A 314 -5.28 -3.81 -39.91
N VAL A 315 -6.13 -3.45 -38.95
CA VAL A 315 -6.90 -4.40 -38.15
C VAL A 315 -8.32 -4.43 -38.68
N SER A 316 -8.82 -5.60 -39.06
CA SER A 316 -10.21 -5.82 -39.43
C SER A 316 -10.95 -6.59 -38.35
N LYS A 317 -12.15 -6.13 -37.98
CA LYS A 317 -12.99 -6.69 -36.94
C LYS A 317 -14.36 -7.04 -37.48
N PRO A 318 -14.64 -8.33 -37.73
CA PRO A 318 -15.98 -8.76 -38.08
C PRO A 318 -16.90 -8.66 -36.86
N THR A 319 -18.09 -8.14 -37.03
CA THR A 319 -19.12 -8.05 -36.00
C THR A 319 -20.51 -7.95 -36.60
N THR A 320 -21.54 -8.05 -35.75
CA THR A 320 -22.90 -7.64 -36.09
C THR A 320 -23.05 -6.17 -35.70
N PHE A 321 -23.46 -5.34 -36.64
CA PHE A 321 -23.54 -3.90 -36.44
C PHE A 321 -25.00 -3.46 -36.42
N MET A 322 -25.45 -2.91 -35.29
CA MET A 322 -26.83 -2.47 -35.07
C MET A 322 -26.84 -0.95 -34.94
N VAL A 323 -27.41 -0.28 -35.93
CA VAL A 323 -27.50 1.19 -36.00
C VAL A 323 -28.94 1.59 -35.75
N SER A 324 -29.19 2.36 -34.69
CA SER A 324 -30.50 2.98 -34.47
C SER A 324 -30.51 4.43 -34.96
N ALA A 325 -31.71 4.93 -35.27
CA ALA A 325 -31.91 6.37 -35.34
C ALA A 325 -31.62 7.01 -33.97
N THR A 326 -31.34 8.32 -33.97
CA THR A 326 -31.32 9.16 -32.77
C THR A 326 -32.64 9.09 -32.01
#